data_AF-A0A921BB82-F1
#
_entry.id   AF-A0A921BB82-F1
#
_cell.length_a   1.000
_cell.length_b   1.000
_cell.length_c   1.000
_cell.angle_alpha   90.00
_cell.angle_beta   90.00
_cell.angle_gamma   90.00
#
_symmetry.space_group_name_H-M   'P 1'
#
loop_
_entity.id
_entity.type
_entity.pdbx_description
1 polymer ?
#
loop_
_entity_poly.entity_id
_entity_poly.type
_entity_poly.pdbx_seq_one_letter_code
_entity_poly.pdbx_strand_id
1 'polypeptide(L)'
;MEGLHDPEKINEHYQMVFNNALIYGFEESLGGPFKKQGLDIKAIETWPVEKINWIPEELKEKLIPPIQNIFKGFRKELEIVSVSPK
;
A
#
# COMPACT_ATOMS: atom_id res chain seq x y z
N MET A 1 -7.82 18.30 -1.43
CA MET A 1 -8.22 16.89 -1.59
C MET A 1 -9.16 16.58 -0.44
N GLU A 2 -10.43 16.31 -0.71
CA GLU A 2 -11.33 15.74 0.31
C GLU A 2 -11.00 14.25 0.41
N GLY A 3 -10.61 13.80 1.60
CA GLY A 3 -10.39 12.38 1.86
C GLY A 3 -11.72 11.63 1.97
N LEU A 4 -11.65 10.31 2.02
CA LEU A 4 -12.81 9.50 2.38
C LEU A 4 -13.03 9.61 3.90
N HIS A 5 -14.08 10.34 4.30
CA HIS A 5 -14.43 10.56 5.71
C HIS A 5 -15.78 9.93 6.10
N ASP A 6 -16.47 9.31 5.13
CA ASP A 6 -17.75 8.63 5.33
C ASP A 6 -17.53 7.27 5.99
N PRO A 7 -17.96 7.07 7.26
CA PRO A 7 -17.74 5.84 8.00
C PRO A 7 -18.39 4.61 7.36
N GLU A 8 -19.54 4.77 6.70
CA GLU A 8 -20.25 3.66 6.08
C GLU A 8 -19.48 3.13 4.88
N LYS A 9 -18.99 4.03 4.02
CA LYS A 9 -18.15 3.66 2.88
C LYS A 9 -16.81 3.08 3.29
N ILE A 10 -16.20 3.60 4.35
CA ILE A 10 -14.97 3.04 4.90
C ILE A 10 -15.20 1.60 5.34
N ASN A 11 -16.28 1.34 6.08
CA ASN A 11 -16.61 -0.01 6.54
C ASN A 11 -16.96 -0.93 5.35
N GLU A 12 -17.72 -0.46 4.36
CA GLU A 12 -18.05 -1.23 3.17
C GLU A 12 -16.79 -1.68 2.40
N HIS A 13 -15.85 -0.77 2.16
CA HIS A 13 -14.59 -1.09 1.51
C HIS A 13 -13.74 -2.06 2.35
N TYR A 14 -13.70 -1.88 3.67
CA TYR A 14 -13.03 -2.82 4.57
C TYR A 14 -13.64 -4.22 4.46
N GLN A 15 -14.96 -4.34 4.55
CA GLN A 15 -15.68 -5.61 4.44
C GLN A 15 -15.46 -6.25 3.07
N MET A 16 -15.43 -5.47 1.99
CA MET A 16 -15.13 -5.98 0.65
C MET A 16 -13.73 -6.59 0.58
N VAL A 17 -12.72 -5.91 1.12
CA VAL A 17 -11.33 -6.40 1.12
C VAL A 17 -11.18 -7.63 2.02
N PHE A 18 -11.85 -7.64 3.18
CA PHE A 18 -11.89 -8.77 4.10
C PHE A 18 -12.58 -9.99 3.50
N ASN A 19 -13.78 -9.83 2.92
CA ASN A 19 -14.57 -10.91 2.34
C ASN A 19 -13.91 -11.53 1.10
N ASN A 20 -13.19 -10.72 0.31
CA ASN A 20 -12.43 -11.24 -0.83
C ASN A 20 -11.10 -11.90 -0.42
N ALA A 21 -10.82 -12.05 0.89
CA ALA A 21 -9.61 -12.66 1.42
C ALA A 21 -8.29 -12.02 0.93
N LEU A 22 -8.36 -10.83 0.31
CA LEU A 22 -7.21 -10.14 -0.28
C LEU A 22 -6.17 -9.80 0.78
N ILE A 23 -6.62 -9.53 2.02
CA ILE A 23 -5.77 -9.28 3.18
C ILE A 23 -4.78 -10.43 3.38
N TYR A 24 -5.25 -11.69 3.30
CA TYR A 24 -4.39 -12.85 3.52
C TYR A 24 -3.35 -13.02 2.41
N GLY A 25 -3.71 -12.74 1.16
CA GLY A 25 -2.76 -12.75 0.04
C GLY A 25 -1.67 -11.67 0.19
N PHE A 26 -2.04 -10.50 0.73
CA PHE A 26 -1.06 -9.45 1.04
C PHE A 26 -0.17 -9.84 2.23
N GLU A 27 -0.73 -10.35 3.31
CA GLU A 27 0.03 -10.85 4.46
C GLU A 27 1.03 -11.93 4.05
N GLU A 28 0.63 -12.89 3.21
CA GLU A 28 1.52 -13.94 2.71
C GLU A 28 2.66 -13.37 1.87
N SER A 29 2.34 -12.45 0.96
CA SER A 29 3.30 -11.81 0.07
C SER A 29 4.34 -10.95 0.81
N LEU A 30 3.94 -10.33 1.93
CA LEU A 30 4.82 -9.51 2.77
C LEU A 30 5.57 -10.35 3.82
N GLY A 31 4.90 -11.35 4.38
CA GLY A 31 5.39 -12.10 5.54
C GLY A 31 6.71 -12.80 5.28
N GLY A 32 6.88 -13.42 4.10
CA GLY A 32 8.13 -14.10 3.74
C GLY A 32 9.35 -13.16 3.80
N PRO A 33 9.36 -12.05 3.05
CA PRO A 33 10.45 -11.08 3.07
C PRO A 33 10.80 -10.49 4.43
N PHE A 34 9.79 -10.10 5.23
CA PHE A 34 10.04 -9.56 6.58
C PHE A 34 10.54 -10.64 7.55
N LYS A 35 10.00 -11.86 7.47
CA LYS A 35 10.42 -12.97 8.33
C LYS A 35 11.87 -13.36 8.13
N LYS A 36 12.40 -13.30 6.90
CA LYS A 36 13.86 -13.51 6.62
C LYS A 36 14.76 -12.53 7.39
N GLN A 37 14.21 -11.41 7.83
CA GLN A 37 14.90 -10.33 8.55
C GLN A 37 14.61 -10.37 10.05
N GLY A 38 13.94 -11.44 10.54
CA GLY A 38 13.52 -11.57 11.93
C GLY A 38 12.34 -10.68 12.32
N LEU A 39 11.60 -10.15 11.35
CA LEU A 39 10.47 -9.25 11.59
C LEU A 39 9.15 -9.99 11.33
N ASP A 40 8.28 -10.02 12.35
CA ASP A 40 6.93 -10.57 12.22
C ASP A 40 5.93 -9.45 11.95
N ILE A 41 5.29 -9.47 10.78
CA ILE A 41 4.28 -8.49 10.37
C ILE A 41 3.01 -8.53 11.24
N LYS A 42 2.82 -9.59 12.03
CA LYS A 42 1.70 -9.73 12.97
C LYS A 42 2.01 -9.22 14.37
N ALA A 43 3.27 -8.86 14.64
CA ALA A 43 3.75 -8.37 15.92
C ALA A 43 4.61 -7.11 15.74
N ILE A 44 4.07 -6.12 15.01
CA ILE A 44 4.78 -4.90 14.60
C ILE A 44 5.25 -4.09 15.82
N GLU A 45 4.51 -4.15 16.93
CA GLU A 45 4.84 -3.51 18.20
C GLU A 45 6.16 -4.01 18.82
N THR A 46 6.63 -5.18 18.40
CA THR A 46 7.90 -5.77 18.87
C THR A 46 9.11 -5.34 18.03
N TRP A 47 8.88 -4.58 16.95
CA TRP A 47 9.94 -4.24 16.01
C TRP A 47 10.94 -3.25 16.63
N PRO A 48 12.23 -3.37 16.27
CA PRO A 48 13.22 -2.35 16.58
C PRO A 48 12.82 -0.99 15.98
N VAL A 49 13.11 0.10 16.67
CA VAL A 49 12.75 1.46 16.25
C VAL A 49 13.30 1.79 14.87
N GLU A 50 14.51 1.34 14.57
CA GLU A 50 15.17 1.49 13.27
C GLU A 50 14.48 0.75 12.11
N LYS A 51 13.52 -0.15 12.41
CA LYS A 51 12.78 -0.93 11.42
C LYS A 51 11.37 -0.42 11.12
N ILE A 52 10.86 0.58 11.85
CA ILE A 52 9.47 1.08 11.69
C ILE A 52 9.16 1.55 10.26
N ASN A 53 10.11 2.21 9.58
CA ASN A 53 9.96 2.68 8.19
C ASN A 53 10.84 1.89 7.21
N TRP A 54 11.36 0.75 7.63
CA TRP A 54 12.27 -0.04 6.83
C TRP A 54 11.52 -1.11 6.04
N ILE A 55 11.91 -1.30 4.79
CA ILE A 55 11.34 -2.31 3.89
C ILE A 55 12.49 -3.19 3.36
N PRO A 56 12.34 -4.53 3.31
CA PRO A 56 13.28 -5.42 2.63
C PRO A 56 13.56 -4.99 1.20
N GLU A 57 14.82 -5.09 0.77
CA GLU A 57 15.22 -4.66 -0.57
C GLU A 57 14.48 -5.43 -1.67
N GLU A 58 14.27 -6.74 -1.48
CA GLU A 58 13.50 -7.58 -2.42
C GLU A 58 12.05 -7.11 -2.60
N LEU A 59 11.45 -6.47 -1.58
CA LEU A 59 10.13 -5.87 -1.69
C LEU A 59 10.19 -4.52 -2.41
N LYS A 60 11.22 -3.71 -2.14
CA LYS A 60 11.41 -2.43 -2.85
C LYS A 60 11.55 -2.65 -4.35
N GLU A 61 12.37 -3.59 -4.77
CA GLU A 61 12.57 -3.92 -6.19
C GLU A 61 11.26 -4.33 -6.89
N LYS A 62 10.38 -5.05 -6.19
CA LYS A 62 9.09 -5.50 -6.72
C LYS A 62 8.01 -4.42 -6.69
N LEU A 63 7.96 -3.60 -5.63
CA LEU A 63 6.87 -2.67 -5.38
C LEU A 63 7.12 -1.27 -5.95
N ILE A 64 8.36 -0.79 -5.96
CA ILE A 64 8.67 0.57 -6.43
C ILE A 64 8.28 0.78 -7.90
N PRO A 65 8.64 -0.09 -8.86
CA PRO A 65 8.29 0.13 -10.26
C PRO A 65 6.79 0.25 -10.56
N PRO A 66 5.91 -0.66 -10.11
CA PRO A 66 4.47 -0.53 -10.37
C PRO A 66 3.87 0.69 -9.68
N ILE A 67 4.30 1.02 -8.45
CA ILE A 67 3.85 2.23 -7.74
C ILE A 67 4.24 3.49 -8.52
N GLN A 68 5.48 3.59 -8.99
CA GLN A 68 5.92 4.71 -9.82
C GLN A 68 5.10 4.84 -11.10
N ASN A 69 4.73 3.72 -11.73
CA ASN A 69 3.91 3.74 -12.94
C ASN A 69 2.48 4.23 -12.67
N ILE A 70 1.88 3.85 -11.54
CA ILE A 70 0.58 4.37 -11.09
C ILE A 70 0.65 5.90 -10.94
N PHE A 71 1.66 6.41 -10.22
CA PHE A 71 1.81 7.86 -10.01
C PHE A 71 2.13 8.63 -11.30
N LYS A 72 2.90 8.03 -12.23
CA LYS A 72 3.11 8.61 -13.57
C LYS A 72 1.79 8.74 -14.33
N GLY A 73 0.91 7.74 -14.24
CA GLY A 73 -0.44 7.79 -14.82
C GLY A 73 -1.26 8.96 -14.25
N PHE A 74 -1.33 9.09 -12.92
CA PHE A 74 -2.02 10.21 -12.28
C PHE A 74 -1.45 11.56 -12.70
N ARG A 75 -0.12 11.70 -12.74
CA ARG A 75 0.52 12.95 -13.16
C ARG A 75 0.15 13.33 -14.59
N LYS A 76 0.15 12.37 -15.51
CA LYS A 76 -0.23 12.59 -16.91
C LYS A 76 -1.67 13.10 -17.03
N GLU A 77 -2.61 12.49 -16.31
CA GLU A 77 -4.01 12.92 -16.32
C GLU A 77 -4.19 14.33 -15.74
N LEU A 78 -3.49 14.64 -14.64
CA LEU A 78 -3.50 15.99 -14.06
C LEU A 78 -2.94 17.05 -15.01
N GLU A 79 -1.88 16.71 -15.75
CA GLU A 79 -1.31 17.59 -16.79
C GLU A 79 -2.31 17.82 -17.94
N ILE A 80 -3.04 16.80 -18.39
CA ILE A 80 -4.09 16.94 -19.44
C ILE A 80 -5.23 17.87 -18.98
N VAL A 81 -5.71 17.70 -17.74
CA VAL A 81 -6.74 18.57 -17.15
C VAL A 81 -6.26 20.01 -17.01
N SER A 82 -4.97 20.24 -16.74
CA SER A 82 -4.40 21.58 -16.64
C SER A 82 -4.26 22.34 -17.97
N VAL A 83 -4.29 21.63 -19.10
CA VAL A 83 -4.13 22.22 -20.46
C VAL A 83 -5.47 22.36 -21.19
N SER A 84 -6.56 21.80 -20.67
CA SER A 84 -7.89 21.94 -21.26
C SER A 84 -8.51 23.30 -20.89
N PRO A 85 -8.89 24.16 -21.86
CA PRO A 85 -9.55 25.43 -21.55
C PRO A 85 -10.95 25.16 -20.99
N LYS A 86 -11.34 25.97 -19.99
CA LYS A 86 -12.68 25.99 -19.40
C LYS A 86 -13.75 26.36 -20.41
#